data_AF-A0A0D3BV17-F1
#
_entry.id   AF-A0A0D3BV17-F1
#
_cell.length_a   1.000
_cell.length_b   1.000
_cell.length_c   1.000
_cell.angle_alpha   90.00
_cell.angle_beta   90.00
_cell.angle_gamma   90.00
#
_symmetry.space_group_name_H-M   'P 1'
#
loop_
_entity.id
_entity.type
_entity.pdbx_description
1 polymer ?
#
loop_
_entity_poly.entity_id
_entity_poly.type
_entity_poly.pdbx_seq_one_letter_code
_entity_poly.pdbx_strand_id
1 'polypeptide(L)'
;MASHLKCFEYDVIKSDSKRYVIKCRAAKEGCKWFVRVAKLMNSDHWTVRSYIKQHRCSIVTTRTLPSRRRGTPGIVAAVFAQDYPDSLDTTAPNALIGLVHHRVVVQVSYTTSWRGKILAANKVRGSPEESYTLLNSYMHMLKQSNPGTVARVVVDEAQKFKYLFFALGASIEEFIVMRKVLIVDATHLKNVYGGVLFFATAQDPDHHHYPIAFGIADGEKEHSWVWFMEQLKSVISDVLGLVFLSYRNKSLIKAVSLVFPQAAHGYCIWHLSQNVKGHVRNNRDTCAFKFMECAHAYTEAEFLNLYNAFRMRYPRTAEYLDKSVEERKMARCYFEGDRYNVDTTNSMESFNGVISDARKLNILPMFDFIIRKMAEWFNIHRKDTAEIPPALKLVPIVETEMSKRCVDAGFLSVV
;
A
#
# COMPACT_ATOMS: atom_id res chain seq x y z
N MET A 1 25.81 -23.40 26.57
CA MET A 1 24.94 -23.43 27.77
C MET A 1 25.78 -23.71 28.99
N ALA A 2 25.87 -22.75 29.93
CA ALA A 2 26.41 -22.80 31.31
C ALA A 2 26.84 -21.41 31.82
N SER A 3 26.85 -20.37 30.97
CA SER A 3 27.09 -18.97 31.38
C SER A 3 25.83 -18.20 31.76
N HIS A 4 24.64 -18.79 31.59
CA HIS A 4 23.35 -18.10 31.86
C HIS A 4 22.85 -18.24 33.30
N LEU A 5 23.40 -19.16 34.10
CA LEU A 5 22.93 -19.41 35.48
C LEU A 5 23.63 -18.53 36.53
N LYS A 6 24.73 -17.87 36.18
CA LYS A 6 25.47 -16.91 37.04
C LYS A 6 26.00 -15.79 36.15
N CYS A 7 25.32 -14.66 36.10
CA CYS A 7 25.57 -13.53 35.19
C CYS A 7 26.90 -12.80 35.47
N PHE A 8 28.05 -13.42 35.18
CA PHE A 8 29.36 -12.77 35.30
C PHE A 8 29.66 -11.88 34.09
N GLU A 9 30.06 -10.64 34.33
CA GLU A 9 30.50 -9.71 33.27
C GLU A 9 31.95 -10.01 32.81
N TYR A 10 32.23 -9.75 31.53
CA TYR A 10 33.55 -9.92 30.92
C TYR A 10 33.95 -8.67 30.10
N ASP A 11 35.25 -8.44 29.98
CA ASP A 11 35.83 -7.45 29.06
C ASP A 11 36.38 -8.15 27.82
N VAL A 12 36.23 -7.49 26.66
CA VAL A 12 36.77 -7.95 25.39
C VAL A 12 38.22 -7.49 25.31
N ILE A 13 39.15 -8.46 25.32
CA ILE A 13 40.58 -8.18 25.22
C ILE A 13 41.02 -8.06 23.76
N LYS A 14 40.48 -8.90 22.88
CA LYS A 14 40.69 -8.83 21.43
C LYS A 14 39.43 -9.25 20.69
N SER A 15 39.08 -8.50 19.66
CA SER A 15 38.01 -8.83 18.71
C SER A 15 38.46 -8.45 17.32
N ASP A 16 38.77 -9.44 16.50
CA ASP A 16 39.16 -9.28 15.11
C ASP A 16 38.54 -10.39 14.24
N SER A 17 38.75 -10.35 12.93
CA SER A 17 38.17 -11.34 11.99
C SER A 17 38.67 -12.77 12.19
N LYS A 18 39.71 -12.99 13.01
CA LYS A 18 40.33 -14.29 13.24
C LYS A 18 40.12 -14.82 14.65
N ARG A 19 39.93 -13.95 15.65
CA ARG A 19 39.84 -14.33 17.07
C ARG A 19 38.96 -13.41 17.89
N TYR A 20 38.35 -13.99 18.92
CA TYR A 20 37.59 -13.30 19.95
C TYR A 20 38.05 -13.77 21.32
N VAL A 21 38.53 -12.85 22.15
CA VAL A 21 39.16 -13.14 23.44
C VAL A 21 38.52 -12.31 24.53
N ILE A 22 38.02 -12.98 25.56
CA ILE A 22 37.30 -12.35 26.66
C ILE A 22 37.83 -12.84 28.02
N LYS A 23 37.86 -11.92 28.99
CA LYS A 23 38.28 -12.16 30.39
C LYS A 23 37.23 -11.62 31.34
N CYS A 24 37.13 -12.20 32.53
CA CYS A 24 36.25 -11.64 33.55
C CYS A 24 36.71 -10.22 33.89
N ARG A 25 35.77 -9.30 34.14
CA ARG A 25 36.09 -7.90 34.47
C ARG A 25 36.93 -7.78 35.76
N ALA A 26 36.69 -8.67 36.72
CA ALA A 26 37.50 -8.85 37.93
C ALA A 26 38.84 -9.57 37.67
N ALA A 27 39.30 -9.69 36.41
CA ALA A 27 40.62 -10.27 36.12
C ALA A 27 41.76 -9.46 36.75
N LYS A 28 41.57 -8.14 36.91
CA LYS A 28 42.51 -7.27 37.66
C LYS A 28 42.56 -7.60 39.16
N GLU A 29 41.48 -8.16 39.70
CA GLU A 29 41.35 -8.60 41.10
C GLU A 29 41.72 -10.09 41.26
N GLY A 30 42.35 -10.71 40.25
CA GLY A 30 42.84 -12.08 40.31
C GLY A 30 41.87 -13.15 39.78
N CYS A 31 40.74 -12.77 39.18
CA CYS A 31 39.85 -13.73 38.53
C CYS A 31 40.48 -14.32 37.25
N LYS A 32 40.58 -15.65 37.19
CA LYS A 32 41.24 -16.37 36.08
C LYS A 32 40.30 -16.74 34.93
N TRP A 33 39.01 -16.46 35.03
CA TRP A 33 38.05 -16.83 33.99
C TRP A 33 38.42 -16.18 32.65
N PHE A 34 38.36 -16.99 31.59
CA PHE A 34 38.88 -16.64 30.27
C PHE A 34 38.23 -17.50 29.20
N VAL A 35 37.92 -16.91 28.05
CA VAL A 35 37.54 -17.64 26.83
C VAL A 35 38.33 -17.08 25.66
N ARG A 36 38.91 -17.96 24.85
CA ARG A 36 39.48 -17.63 23.55
C ARG A 36 38.79 -18.47 22.49
N VAL A 37 38.21 -17.78 21.52
CA VAL A 37 37.59 -18.36 20.33
C VAL A 37 38.40 -17.93 19.11
N ALA A 38 38.60 -18.84 18.15
CA ALA A 38 39.25 -18.52 16.88
C ALA A 38 38.49 -19.14 15.71
N LYS A 39 38.46 -18.40 14.60
CA LYS A 39 37.90 -18.88 13.33
C LYS A 39 38.79 -20.01 12.79
N LEU A 40 38.17 -21.09 12.32
CA LEU A 40 38.87 -22.16 11.60
C LEU A 40 39.38 -21.59 10.26
N MET A 41 40.57 -22.00 9.83
CA MET A 41 41.07 -21.60 8.51
C MET A 41 40.10 -22.12 7.44
N ASN A 42 39.78 -21.26 6.47
CA ASN A 42 38.92 -21.55 5.32
C ASN A 42 37.49 -22.01 5.66
N SER A 43 36.93 -21.64 6.81
CA SER A 43 35.50 -21.87 7.10
C SER A 43 34.89 -20.72 7.91
N ASP A 44 33.57 -20.59 7.90
CA ASP A 44 32.84 -19.65 8.77
C ASP A 44 32.60 -20.16 10.20
N HIS A 45 33.16 -21.32 10.54
CA HIS A 45 33.03 -21.90 11.87
C HIS A 45 34.07 -21.37 12.86
N TRP A 46 33.62 -21.19 14.10
CA TRP A 46 34.42 -20.70 15.21
C TRP A 46 34.60 -21.81 16.25
N THR A 47 35.81 -21.93 16.78
CA THR A 47 36.16 -22.97 17.78
C THR A 47 36.67 -22.32 19.06
N VAL A 48 36.20 -22.81 20.21
CA VAL A 48 36.74 -22.42 21.51
C VAL A 48 38.11 -23.09 21.67
N ARG A 49 39.17 -22.29 21.57
CA ARG A 49 40.57 -22.76 21.64
C ARG A 49 41.06 -22.89 23.08
N SER A 50 40.53 -22.08 23.99
CA SER A 50 40.88 -22.14 25.39
C SER A 50 39.72 -21.62 26.23
N TYR A 51 39.40 -22.34 27.31
CA TYR A 51 38.33 -21.97 28.22
C TYR A 51 38.72 -22.27 29.65
N ILE A 52 38.75 -21.24 30.50
CA ILE A 52 38.90 -21.37 31.95
C ILE A 52 37.54 -21.07 32.56
N LYS A 53 36.90 -22.12 33.11
CA LYS A 53 35.53 -22.06 33.64
C LYS A 53 35.42 -21.40 35.02
N GLN A 54 36.45 -21.51 35.86
CA GLN A 54 36.38 -21.07 37.26
C GLN A 54 36.45 -19.54 37.41
N HIS A 55 35.49 -18.99 38.13
CA HIS A 55 35.54 -17.64 38.69
C HIS A 55 36.03 -17.70 40.14
N ARG A 56 36.88 -16.75 40.55
CA ARG A 56 37.26 -16.52 41.95
C ARG A 56 36.63 -15.26 42.56
N CYS A 57 35.99 -14.45 41.72
CA CYS A 57 35.24 -13.28 42.14
C CYS A 57 33.84 -13.67 42.61
N SER A 58 33.29 -12.92 43.56
CA SER A 58 31.85 -12.98 43.85
C SER A 58 31.06 -12.50 42.63
N ILE A 59 29.78 -12.92 42.53
CA ILE A 59 28.86 -12.30 41.58
C ILE A 59 28.61 -10.90 42.12
N VAL A 60 29.44 -9.95 41.72
CA VAL A 60 29.14 -8.54 41.97
C VAL A 60 27.89 -8.24 41.16
N THR A 61 26.76 -8.00 41.83
CA THR A 61 25.64 -7.27 41.23
C THR A 61 26.16 -5.89 40.87
N THR A 62 26.61 -5.74 39.63
CA THR A 62 27.10 -4.52 38.99
C THR A 62 25.95 -3.54 38.73
N ARG A 63 25.11 -3.25 39.74
CA ARG A 63 24.16 -2.13 39.68
C ARG A 63 24.87 -0.78 39.58
N THR A 64 26.19 -0.72 39.76
CA THR A 64 26.97 0.50 40.04
C THR A 64 28.07 0.87 39.03
N LEU A 65 28.24 0.19 37.88
CA LEU A 65 29.33 0.51 36.93
C LEU A 65 28.86 1.16 35.60
N PRO A 66 29.64 2.11 35.01
CA PRO A 66 29.17 2.99 33.92
C PRO A 66 29.09 2.34 32.53
N SER A 67 29.88 1.31 32.24
CA SER A 67 29.96 0.68 30.92
C SER A 67 29.06 -0.57 30.82
N ARG A 68 27.75 -0.33 30.84
CA ARG A 68 26.76 -1.37 30.55
C ARG A 68 26.93 -1.85 29.10
N ARG A 69 26.89 -3.17 28.88
CA ARG A 69 26.75 -3.69 27.52
C ARG A 69 25.45 -3.22 26.93
N ARG A 70 25.54 -2.66 25.73
CA ARG A 70 24.38 -2.31 24.91
C ARG A 70 24.09 -3.49 24.00
N GLY A 71 22.82 -3.87 23.91
CA GLY A 71 22.40 -4.92 23.00
C GLY A 71 22.55 -4.43 21.56
N THR A 72 22.61 -5.37 20.64
CA THR A 72 22.72 -5.08 19.20
C THR A 72 21.38 -5.34 18.52
N PRO A 73 21.11 -4.75 17.34
CA PRO A 73 19.94 -5.08 16.55
C PRO A 73 19.82 -6.59 16.26
N GLY A 74 20.96 -7.29 16.09
CA GLY A 74 20.98 -8.73 15.88
C GLY A 74 20.45 -9.54 17.06
N ILE A 75 20.79 -9.14 18.30
CA ILE A 75 20.26 -9.76 19.51
C ILE A 75 18.75 -9.54 19.60
N VAL A 76 18.30 -8.30 19.37
CA VAL A 76 16.86 -7.97 19.35
C VAL A 76 16.14 -8.82 18.31
N ALA A 77 16.67 -8.92 17.10
CA ALA A 77 16.07 -9.70 16.02
C ALA A 77 15.96 -11.19 16.36
N ALA A 78 16.98 -11.76 16.99
CA ALA A 78 16.98 -13.16 17.42
C ALA A 78 15.96 -13.43 18.53
N VAL A 79 15.88 -12.55 19.53
CA VAL A 79 14.86 -12.65 20.60
C VAL A 79 13.46 -12.48 20.02
N PHE A 80 13.27 -11.52 19.12
CA PHE A 80 11.98 -11.30 18.48
C PHE A 80 11.52 -12.51 17.66
N ALA A 81 12.40 -13.07 16.81
CA ALA A 81 12.07 -14.24 15.99
C ALA A 81 11.77 -15.50 16.82
N GLN A 82 12.34 -15.63 18.01
CA GLN A 82 12.07 -16.76 18.91
C GLN A 82 10.70 -16.66 19.58
N ASP A 83 10.29 -15.44 19.96
CA ASP A 83 9.08 -15.20 20.76
C ASP A 83 7.86 -14.97 19.88
N TYR A 84 8.09 -14.55 18.65
CA TYR A 84 7.09 -14.25 17.64
C TYR A 84 7.48 -14.93 16.32
N PRO A 85 7.52 -16.28 16.28
CA PRO A 85 7.70 -16.98 15.01
C PRO A 85 6.58 -16.53 14.06
N ASP A 86 6.98 -16.09 12.87
CA ASP A 86 6.09 -15.66 11.77
C ASP A 86 5.20 -14.43 12.02
N SER A 87 5.21 -13.84 13.22
CA SER A 87 4.49 -12.60 13.50
C SER A 87 5.38 -11.37 13.27
N LEU A 88 5.05 -10.62 12.23
CA LEU A 88 5.80 -9.43 11.81
C LEU A 88 5.24 -8.13 12.40
N ASP A 89 4.09 -8.18 13.06
CA ASP A 89 3.29 -7.00 13.33
C ASP A 89 2.51 -7.02 14.64
N THR A 90 3.20 -7.22 15.76
CA THR A 90 2.53 -7.21 17.07
C THR A 90 3.20 -6.35 18.14
N THR A 91 4.54 -6.24 18.15
CA THR A 91 5.22 -5.61 19.28
C THR A 91 5.82 -4.25 18.94
N ALA A 92 5.46 -3.23 19.72
CA ALA A 92 6.11 -1.93 19.68
C ALA A 92 7.57 -2.03 20.17
N PRO A 93 8.52 -1.22 19.66
CA PRO A 93 9.91 -1.30 20.06
C PRO A 93 10.13 -1.12 21.58
N ASN A 94 9.27 -0.35 22.25
CA ASN A 94 9.31 -0.20 23.70
C ASN A 94 9.08 -1.51 24.44
N ALA A 95 8.13 -2.33 23.99
CA ALA A 95 7.88 -3.64 24.56
C ALA A 95 9.05 -4.61 24.26
N LEU A 96 9.72 -4.46 23.11
CA LEU A 96 10.94 -5.22 22.79
C LEU A 96 12.11 -4.91 23.72
N ILE A 97 12.24 -3.67 24.20
CA ILE A 97 13.28 -3.31 25.18
C ILE A 97 13.13 -4.16 26.45
N GLY A 98 11.91 -4.24 26.99
CA GLY A 98 11.61 -5.05 28.17
C GLY A 98 11.84 -6.54 27.93
N LEU A 99 11.39 -7.05 26.78
CA LEU A 99 11.55 -8.46 26.41
C LEU A 99 13.03 -8.86 26.31
N VAL A 100 13.83 -8.06 25.61
CA VAL A 100 15.26 -8.29 25.44
C VAL A 100 15.98 -8.20 26.79
N HIS A 101 15.61 -7.24 27.63
CA HIS A 101 16.17 -7.16 28.98
C HIS A 101 15.84 -8.40 29.81
N HIS A 102 14.61 -8.91 29.75
CA HIS A 102 14.21 -10.11 30.49
C HIS A 102 14.95 -11.37 30.00
N ARG A 103 15.10 -11.55 28.68
CA ARG A 103 15.71 -12.75 28.10
C ARG A 103 17.23 -12.81 28.20
N VAL A 104 17.90 -11.70 27.93
CA VAL A 104 19.36 -11.67 27.77
C VAL A 104 20.07 -10.71 28.72
N VAL A 105 19.33 -10.00 29.58
CA VAL A 105 19.86 -9.07 30.60
C VAL A 105 20.76 -7.99 29.99
N VAL A 106 20.39 -7.53 28.78
CA VAL A 106 21.10 -6.45 28.08
C VAL A 106 20.17 -5.26 27.90
N GLN A 107 20.69 -4.06 28.15
CA GLN A 107 19.98 -2.81 27.89
C GLN A 107 20.06 -2.47 26.41
N VAL A 108 18.94 -2.18 25.78
CA VAL A 108 18.84 -1.75 24.38
C VAL A 108 18.14 -0.41 24.30
N SER A 109 18.60 0.47 23.41
CA SER A 109 17.89 1.71 23.13
C SER A 109 16.63 1.44 22.30
N TYR A 110 15.72 2.41 22.26
CA TYR A 110 14.59 2.40 21.33
C TYR A 110 15.05 2.21 19.87
N THR A 111 16.07 2.96 19.44
CA THR A 111 16.62 2.90 18.09
C THR A 111 17.21 1.53 17.75
N THR A 112 17.87 0.88 18.72
CA THR A 112 18.41 -0.48 18.56
C THR A 112 17.27 -1.50 18.45
N SER A 113 16.22 -1.33 19.25
CA SER A 113 15.05 -2.20 19.25
C SER A 113 14.27 -2.09 17.94
N TRP A 114 14.10 -0.87 17.43
CA TRP A 114 13.52 -0.60 16.11
C TRP A 114 14.34 -1.24 14.98
N ARG A 115 15.65 -1.03 14.95
CA ARG A 115 16.54 -1.65 13.94
C ARG A 115 16.52 -3.18 14.02
N GLY A 116 16.44 -3.75 15.22
CA GLY A 116 16.33 -5.18 15.41
C GLY A 116 15.01 -5.75 14.90
N LYS A 117 13.90 -5.04 15.12
CA LYS A 117 12.60 -5.38 14.54
C LYS A 117 12.64 -5.39 13.00
N ILE A 118 13.21 -4.34 12.39
CA ILE A 118 13.39 -4.28 10.93
C ILE A 118 14.25 -5.46 10.44
N LEU A 119 15.34 -5.76 11.13
CA LEU A 119 16.23 -6.87 10.76
C LEU A 119 15.51 -8.23 10.82
N ALA A 120 14.70 -8.47 11.85
CA ALA A 120 13.88 -9.68 11.93
C ALA A 120 12.85 -9.73 10.79
N ALA A 121 12.21 -8.60 10.48
CA ALA A 121 11.25 -8.54 9.39
C ALA A 121 11.88 -8.81 8.01
N ASN A 122 13.05 -8.23 7.75
CA ASN A 122 13.79 -8.46 6.50
C ASN A 122 14.28 -9.91 6.37
N LYS A 123 14.53 -10.63 7.48
CA LYS A 123 14.86 -12.06 7.41
C LYS A 123 13.70 -12.93 6.91
N VAL A 124 12.46 -12.50 7.14
CA VAL A 124 11.25 -13.23 6.71
C VAL A 124 10.79 -12.78 5.32
N ARG A 125 10.80 -11.46 5.06
CA ARG A 125 10.23 -10.86 3.85
C ARG A 125 11.26 -10.44 2.79
N GLY A 126 12.54 -10.69 3.05
CA GLY A 126 13.65 -10.15 2.26
C GLY A 126 13.93 -8.67 2.58
N SER A 127 15.13 -8.21 2.22
CA SER A 127 15.48 -6.80 2.35
C SER A 127 14.84 -5.93 1.25
N PRO A 128 14.79 -4.61 1.45
CA PRO A 128 14.42 -3.69 0.39
C PRO A 128 15.30 -3.90 -0.86
N GLU A 129 16.62 -3.98 -0.71
CA GLU A 129 17.57 -4.14 -1.81
C GLU A 129 17.38 -5.46 -2.59
N GLU A 130 17.13 -6.55 -1.88
CA GLU A 130 16.82 -7.86 -2.48
C GLU A 130 15.55 -7.80 -3.32
N SER A 131 14.53 -7.08 -2.85
CA SER A 131 13.26 -6.93 -3.57
C SER A 131 13.42 -6.24 -4.93
N TYR A 132 14.25 -5.21 -5.02
CA TYR A 132 14.54 -4.56 -6.32
C TYR A 132 15.44 -5.41 -7.21
N THR A 133 16.39 -6.15 -6.62
CA THR A 133 17.29 -7.05 -7.37
C THR A 133 16.50 -8.17 -8.06
N LEU A 134 15.47 -8.70 -7.38
CA LEU A 134 14.63 -9.78 -7.90
C LEU A 134 13.45 -9.31 -8.76
N LEU A 135 13.27 -7.99 -8.93
CA LEU A 135 12.07 -7.41 -9.54
C LEU A 135 11.82 -7.89 -10.97
N ASN A 136 12.86 -7.93 -11.80
CA ASN A 136 12.73 -8.42 -13.18
C ASN A 136 12.37 -9.91 -13.22
N SER A 137 13.01 -10.74 -12.39
CA SER A 137 12.70 -12.17 -12.29
C SER A 137 11.27 -12.40 -11.82
N TYR A 138 10.82 -11.63 -10.83
CA TYR A 138 9.44 -11.69 -10.34
C TYR A 138 8.44 -11.34 -11.44
N MET A 139 8.65 -10.23 -12.15
CA MET A 139 7.76 -9.81 -13.24
C MET A 139 7.77 -10.80 -14.40
N HIS A 140 8.91 -11.43 -14.68
CA HIS A 140 9.00 -12.52 -15.67
C HIS A 140 8.15 -13.73 -15.24
N MET A 141 8.29 -14.18 -13.99
CA MET A 141 7.51 -15.31 -13.46
C MET A 141 6.01 -15.01 -13.41
N LEU A 142 5.64 -13.76 -13.12
CA LEU A 142 4.24 -13.32 -13.15
C LEU A 142 3.64 -13.46 -14.54
N LYS A 143 4.38 -13.07 -15.60
CA LYS A 143 3.96 -13.27 -17.00
C LYS A 143 3.83 -14.73 -17.39
N GLN A 144 4.76 -15.58 -16.91
CA GLN A 144 4.71 -17.03 -17.19
C GLN A 144 3.51 -17.69 -16.49
N SER A 145 3.24 -17.30 -15.25
CA SER A 145 2.19 -17.91 -14.42
C SER A 145 0.78 -17.40 -14.75
N ASN A 146 0.67 -16.19 -15.29
CA ASN A 146 -0.58 -15.57 -15.71
C ASN A 146 -0.45 -15.07 -17.16
N PRO A 147 -0.74 -15.94 -18.16
CA PRO A 147 -0.66 -15.58 -19.57
C PRO A 147 -1.47 -14.32 -19.89
N GLY A 148 -0.95 -13.50 -20.82
CA GLY A 148 -1.55 -12.20 -21.16
C GLY A 148 -1.15 -11.06 -20.21
N THR A 149 -0.50 -11.35 -19.07
CA THR A 149 0.01 -10.30 -18.18
C THR A 149 1.02 -9.40 -18.89
N VAL A 150 0.80 -8.10 -18.80
CA VAL A 150 1.74 -7.08 -19.26
C VAL A 150 2.46 -6.52 -18.06
N ALA A 151 3.78 -6.51 -18.10
CA ALA A 151 4.61 -5.87 -17.08
C ALA A 151 5.84 -5.23 -17.70
N ARG A 152 6.22 -4.06 -17.19
CA ARG A 152 7.34 -3.27 -17.68
C ARG A 152 8.10 -2.68 -16.50
N VAL A 153 9.40 -2.92 -16.48
CA VAL A 153 10.33 -2.32 -15.52
C VAL A 153 11.21 -1.34 -16.29
N VAL A 154 11.35 -0.12 -15.77
CA VAL A 154 12.17 0.95 -16.36
C VAL A 154 13.27 1.28 -15.37
N VAL A 155 14.49 1.36 -15.89
CA VAL A 155 15.66 1.85 -15.15
C VAL A 155 16.12 3.19 -15.72
N ASP A 156 16.82 3.97 -14.90
CA ASP A 156 17.49 5.18 -15.34
C ASP A 156 18.85 4.87 -16.02
N GLU A 157 19.55 5.93 -16.43
CA GLU A 157 20.86 5.83 -17.08
C GLU A 157 21.92 5.15 -16.18
N ALA A 158 21.75 5.23 -14.86
CA ALA A 158 22.62 4.59 -13.87
C ALA A 158 22.20 3.15 -13.54
N GLN A 159 21.29 2.55 -14.33
CA GLN A 159 20.72 1.22 -14.10
C GLN A 159 20.00 1.09 -12.76
N LYS A 160 19.50 2.20 -12.20
CA LYS A 160 18.67 2.20 -10.99
C LYS A 160 17.21 2.12 -11.38
N PHE A 161 16.42 1.48 -10.52
CA PHE A 161 14.98 1.44 -10.67
C PHE A 161 14.40 2.85 -10.82
N LYS A 162 13.59 3.05 -11.87
CA LYS A 162 12.84 4.29 -12.10
C LYS A 162 11.35 4.03 -11.94
N TYR A 163 10.75 3.27 -12.87
CA TYR A 163 9.31 3.01 -12.90
C TYR A 163 8.99 1.52 -13.08
N LEU A 164 7.77 1.15 -12.68
CA LEU A 164 7.21 -0.17 -12.94
C LEU A 164 5.74 -0.06 -13.28
N PHE A 165 5.29 -0.92 -14.18
CA PHE A 165 3.88 -1.11 -14.51
C PHE A 165 3.60 -2.60 -14.59
N PHE A 166 2.42 -3.02 -14.12
CA PHE A 166 1.87 -4.32 -14.45
C PHE A 166 0.34 -4.31 -14.49
N ALA A 167 -0.22 -5.17 -15.34
CA ALA A 167 -1.64 -5.46 -15.46
C ALA A 167 -1.78 -6.97 -15.73
N LEU A 168 -2.60 -7.66 -14.94
CA LEU A 168 -2.78 -9.12 -15.08
C LEU A 168 -3.56 -9.43 -16.35
N GLY A 169 -3.22 -10.53 -17.03
CA GLY A 169 -3.85 -10.90 -18.30
C GLY A 169 -5.36 -11.05 -18.19
N ALA A 170 -5.81 -11.78 -17.16
CA ALA A 170 -7.23 -11.91 -16.85
C ALA A 170 -7.91 -10.54 -16.65
N SER A 171 -7.26 -9.59 -15.98
CA SER A 171 -7.84 -8.27 -15.76
C SER A 171 -8.01 -7.45 -17.05
N ILE A 172 -7.09 -7.63 -17.99
CA ILE A 172 -7.12 -6.98 -19.31
C ILE A 172 -8.24 -7.58 -20.17
N GLU A 173 -8.34 -8.91 -20.18
CA GLU A 173 -9.34 -9.66 -20.95
C GLU A 173 -10.76 -9.33 -20.47
N GLU A 174 -11.03 -9.41 -19.16
CA GLU A 174 -12.36 -9.16 -18.61
C GLU A 174 -12.82 -7.71 -18.79
N PHE A 175 -11.90 -6.74 -18.86
CA PHE A 175 -12.29 -5.33 -19.07
C PHE A 175 -13.08 -5.13 -20.37
N ILE A 176 -12.92 -6.03 -21.36
CA ILE A 176 -13.67 -6.01 -22.62
C ILE A 176 -15.19 -6.08 -22.38
N VAL A 177 -15.65 -6.79 -21.34
CA VAL A 177 -17.07 -6.96 -21.01
C VAL A 177 -17.54 -6.11 -19.82
N MET A 178 -16.64 -5.33 -19.20
CA MET A 178 -16.96 -4.44 -18.08
C MET A 178 -17.56 -3.10 -18.53
N ARG A 179 -18.12 -2.38 -17.56
CA ARG A 179 -18.45 -0.96 -17.72
C ARG A 179 -17.17 -0.20 -18.09
N LYS A 180 -17.24 0.62 -19.13
CA LYS A 180 -16.09 1.36 -19.67
C LYS A 180 -15.78 2.61 -18.84
N VAL A 181 -15.71 2.44 -17.52
CA VAL A 181 -15.35 3.49 -16.58
C VAL A 181 -14.09 3.06 -15.84
N LEU A 182 -13.00 3.76 -16.10
CA LEU A 182 -11.74 3.62 -15.38
C LEU A 182 -11.65 4.69 -14.32
N ILE A 183 -11.62 4.28 -13.06
CA ILE A 183 -11.22 5.13 -11.97
C ILE A 183 -9.70 5.03 -11.88
N VAL A 184 -9.00 6.15 -11.65
CA VAL A 184 -7.54 6.16 -11.46
C VAL A 184 -7.17 7.01 -10.26
N ASP A 185 -6.26 6.50 -9.44
CA ASP A 185 -5.76 7.17 -8.26
C ASP A 185 -4.30 6.80 -7.97
N ALA A 186 -3.69 7.56 -7.07
CA ALA A 186 -2.32 7.39 -6.63
C ALA A 186 -2.24 7.44 -5.11
N THR A 187 -1.30 6.68 -4.56
CA THR A 187 -1.08 6.73 -3.12
C THR A 187 0.38 6.54 -2.75
N HIS A 188 0.83 7.28 -1.73
CA HIS A 188 2.22 7.24 -1.31
C HIS A 188 2.61 5.89 -0.72
N LEU A 189 3.77 5.37 -1.13
CA LEU A 189 4.39 4.22 -0.47
C LEU A 189 4.96 4.66 0.89
N LYS A 190 4.85 3.79 1.88
CA LYS A 190 5.29 4.05 3.27
C LYS A 190 6.57 3.28 3.63
N ASN A 191 7.20 2.65 2.65
CA ASN A 191 8.44 1.90 2.81
C ASN A 191 9.66 2.84 2.76
N VAL A 192 10.86 2.26 2.91
CA VAL A 192 12.11 3.02 3.05
C VAL A 192 12.50 3.86 1.83
N TYR A 193 12.04 3.49 0.63
CA TYR A 193 12.35 4.23 -0.61
C TYR A 193 11.24 5.19 -1.03
N GLY A 194 10.07 5.11 -0.40
CA GLY A 194 8.94 5.96 -0.73
C GLY A 194 8.47 5.77 -2.17
N GLY A 195 8.07 6.88 -2.82
CA GLY A 195 7.44 6.87 -4.12
C GLY A 195 5.92 6.78 -4.04
N VAL A 196 5.31 6.47 -5.18
CA VAL A 196 3.86 6.48 -5.37
C VAL A 196 3.44 5.20 -6.09
N LEU A 197 2.38 4.57 -5.59
CA LEU A 197 1.66 3.50 -6.24
C LEU A 197 0.45 4.10 -6.98
N PHE A 198 0.51 4.09 -8.30
CA PHE A 198 -0.63 4.31 -9.18
C PHE A 198 -1.44 3.03 -9.31
N PHE A 199 -2.75 3.17 -9.40
CA PHE A 199 -3.62 2.04 -9.72
C PHE A 199 -4.89 2.50 -10.43
N ALA A 200 -5.34 1.65 -11.34
CA ALA A 200 -6.57 1.82 -12.11
C ALA A 200 -7.54 0.70 -11.74
N THR A 201 -8.80 1.06 -11.52
CA THR A 201 -9.88 0.11 -11.23
C THR A 201 -11.05 0.38 -12.16
N ALA A 202 -11.78 -0.67 -12.48
CA ALA A 202 -13.08 -0.61 -13.14
C ALA A 202 -14.15 -1.14 -12.19
N GLN A 203 -15.40 -1.08 -12.64
CA GLN A 203 -16.52 -1.70 -11.95
C GLN A 203 -17.17 -2.71 -12.88
N ASP A 204 -17.43 -3.91 -12.36
CA ASP A 204 -18.23 -4.89 -13.09
C ASP A 204 -19.71 -4.45 -13.15
N PRO A 205 -20.57 -5.15 -13.91
CA PRO A 205 -21.98 -4.81 -13.97
C PRO A 205 -22.72 -4.92 -12.63
N ASP A 206 -22.24 -5.72 -11.68
CA ASP A 206 -22.83 -5.96 -10.35
C ASP A 206 -22.23 -5.09 -9.23
N HIS A 207 -21.52 -4.03 -9.63
CA HIS A 207 -20.94 -3.01 -8.76
C HIS A 207 -19.68 -3.43 -7.98
N HIS A 208 -19.08 -4.59 -8.26
CA HIS A 208 -17.82 -5.00 -7.65
C HIS A 208 -16.64 -4.19 -8.19
N HIS A 209 -15.69 -3.88 -7.32
CA HIS A 209 -14.44 -3.22 -7.71
C HIS A 209 -13.50 -4.22 -8.36
N TYR A 210 -12.98 -3.84 -9.52
CA TYR A 210 -12.15 -4.70 -10.32
C TYR A 210 -10.82 -4.00 -10.65
N PRO A 211 -9.72 -4.33 -9.95
CA PRO A 211 -8.42 -3.74 -10.24
C PRO A 211 -7.90 -4.18 -11.61
N ILE A 212 -7.44 -3.21 -12.40
CA ILE A 212 -6.99 -3.39 -13.79
C ILE A 212 -5.47 -3.38 -13.88
N ALA A 213 -4.85 -2.32 -13.37
CA ALA A 213 -3.43 -2.09 -13.53
C ALA A 213 -2.83 -1.34 -12.34
N PHE A 214 -1.53 -1.53 -12.16
CA PHE A 214 -0.73 -0.94 -11.10
C PHE A 214 0.56 -0.36 -11.66
N GLY A 215 1.06 0.70 -11.04
CA GLY A 215 2.35 1.27 -11.39
C GLY A 215 3.07 1.88 -10.20
N ILE A 216 4.40 1.85 -10.21
CA ILE A 216 5.24 2.52 -9.22
C ILE A 216 6.00 3.64 -9.92
N ALA A 217 5.99 4.82 -9.31
CA ALA A 217 6.79 5.95 -9.72
C ALA A 217 7.39 6.74 -8.56
N ASP A 218 8.22 7.71 -8.93
CA ASP A 218 8.94 8.60 -8.03
C ASP A 218 8.05 9.69 -7.39
N GLY A 219 6.86 9.95 -7.94
CA GLY A 219 5.92 10.93 -7.43
C GLY A 219 4.72 11.16 -8.35
N GLU A 220 3.73 11.92 -7.87
CA GLU A 220 2.57 12.39 -8.66
C GLU A 220 2.93 13.58 -9.54
N LYS A 221 3.91 13.39 -10.43
CA LYS A 221 4.37 14.42 -11.37
C LYS A 221 3.71 14.22 -12.74
N GLU A 222 3.71 15.27 -13.55
CA GLU A 222 3.19 15.22 -14.92
C GLU A 222 3.80 14.07 -15.73
N HIS A 223 5.13 13.98 -15.79
CA HIS A 223 5.82 12.91 -16.51
C HIS A 223 5.45 11.50 -15.99
N SER A 224 5.35 11.33 -14.67
CA SER A 224 5.03 10.04 -14.05
C SER A 224 3.59 9.60 -14.37
N TRP A 225 2.64 10.56 -14.36
CA TRP A 225 1.26 10.30 -14.75
C TRP A 225 1.11 10.01 -16.25
N VAL A 226 1.76 10.79 -17.11
CA VAL A 226 1.77 10.53 -18.56
C VAL A 226 2.32 9.15 -18.85
N TRP A 227 3.47 8.80 -18.26
CA TRP A 227 4.06 7.48 -18.42
C TRP A 227 3.14 6.35 -17.98
N PHE A 228 2.48 6.49 -16.81
CA PHE A 228 1.52 5.48 -16.33
C PHE A 228 0.33 5.34 -17.28
N MET A 229 -0.23 6.47 -17.77
CA MET A 229 -1.32 6.46 -18.73
C MET A 229 -0.92 5.84 -20.06
N GLU A 230 0.31 6.06 -20.55
CA GLU A 230 0.84 5.41 -21.75
C GLU A 230 0.94 3.89 -21.57
N GLN A 231 1.37 3.43 -20.38
CA GLN A 231 1.39 2.01 -20.08
C GLN A 231 -0.03 1.45 -20.00
N LEU A 232 -0.97 2.19 -19.39
CA LEU A 232 -2.37 1.80 -19.34
C LEU A 232 -2.98 1.72 -20.76
N LYS A 233 -2.64 2.66 -21.65
CA LYS A 233 -3.09 2.65 -23.05
C LYS A 233 -2.56 1.45 -23.84
N SER A 234 -1.41 0.92 -23.45
CA SER A 234 -0.85 -0.29 -24.07
C SER A 234 -1.67 -1.55 -23.79
N VAL A 235 -2.51 -1.54 -22.75
CA VAL A 235 -3.37 -2.66 -22.37
C VAL A 235 -4.86 -2.38 -22.54
N ILE A 236 -5.29 -1.12 -22.38
CA ILE A 236 -6.67 -0.67 -22.62
C ILE A 236 -6.68 0.33 -23.78
N SER A 237 -7.41 0.00 -24.85
CA SER A 237 -7.54 0.88 -26.02
C SER A 237 -8.33 2.15 -25.70
N ASP A 238 -7.91 3.26 -26.32
CA ASP A 238 -8.64 4.52 -26.32
C ASP A 238 -9.78 4.44 -27.34
N VAL A 239 -11.00 4.25 -26.85
CA VAL A 239 -12.21 4.05 -27.66
C VAL A 239 -13.30 5.03 -27.26
N LEU A 240 -14.17 5.37 -28.22
CA LEU A 240 -15.36 6.16 -27.94
C LEU A 240 -16.22 5.44 -26.89
N GLY A 241 -16.68 6.17 -25.87
CA GLY A 241 -17.44 5.61 -24.75
C GLY A 241 -16.60 5.17 -23.55
N LEU A 242 -15.26 5.18 -23.65
CA LEU A 242 -14.40 5.05 -22.46
C LEU A 242 -14.52 6.33 -21.60
N VAL A 243 -14.66 6.13 -20.30
CA VAL A 243 -14.75 7.21 -19.31
C VAL A 243 -13.63 7.05 -18.30
N PHE A 244 -12.92 8.14 -18.01
CA PHE A 244 -12.07 8.26 -16.84
C PHE A 244 -12.78 9.01 -15.72
N LEU A 245 -12.67 8.53 -14.50
CA LEU A 245 -13.06 9.27 -13.30
C LEU A 245 -11.84 9.48 -12.41
N SER A 246 -11.58 10.73 -12.03
CA SER A 246 -10.44 11.04 -11.17
C SER A 246 -10.72 12.17 -10.18
N TYR A 247 -9.86 12.29 -9.17
CA TYR A 247 -9.76 13.52 -8.37
C TYR A 247 -9.11 14.66 -9.19
N ARG A 248 -9.17 15.89 -8.66
CA ARG A 248 -8.73 17.11 -9.35
C ARG A 248 -7.21 17.36 -9.29
N ASN A 249 -6.39 16.37 -9.64
CA ASN A 249 -4.95 16.58 -9.82
C ASN A 249 -4.64 17.07 -11.24
N LYS A 250 -3.99 18.23 -11.36
CA LYS A 250 -3.69 18.87 -12.66
C LYS A 250 -2.84 17.98 -13.58
N SER A 251 -1.84 17.29 -13.01
CA SER A 251 -0.96 16.38 -13.76
C SER A 251 -1.72 15.16 -14.27
N LEU A 252 -2.63 14.60 -13.46
CA LEU A 252 -3.50 13.51 -13.86
C LEU A 252 -4.47 13.92 -14.97
N ILE A 253 -5.17 15.04 -14.79
CA ILE A 253 -6.12 15.58 -15.79
C ILE A 253 -5.41 15.76 -17.15
N LYS A 254 -4.21 16.37 -17.13
CA LYS A 254 -3.40 16.57 -18.33
C LYS A 254 -2.95 15.26 -18.97
N ALA A 255 -2.56 14.28 -18.17
CA ALA A 255 -2.15 12.97 -18.67
C ALA A 255 -3.30 12.22 -19.34
N VAL A 256 -4.51 12.25 -18.77
CA VAL A 256 -5.71 11.66 -19.40
C VAL A 256 -5.99 12.35 -20.73
N SER A 257 -6.03 13.69 -20.78
CA SER A 257 -6.33 14.42 -22.03
C SER A 257 -5.28 14.20 -23.12
N LEU A 258 -4.01 13.99 -22.74
CA LEU A 258 -2.92 13.77 -23.68
C LEU A 258 -2.94 12.35 -24.25
N VAL A 259 -3.16 11.34 -23.38
CA VAL A 259 -2.99 9.94 -23.75
C VAL A 259 -4.30 9.30 -24.24
N PHE A 260 -5.44 9.70 -23.67
CA PHE A 260 -6.78 9.21 -24.02
C PHE A 260 -7.69 10.35 -24.51
N PRO A 261 -7.39 10.97 -25.67
CA PRO A 261 -8.15 12.10 -26.17
C PRO A 261 -9.60 11.78 -26.56
N GLN A 262 -9.93 10.51 -26.84
CA GLN A 262 -11.31 10.10 -27.16
C GLN A 262 -12.14 9.79 -25.91
N ALA A 263 -11.49 9.47 -24.80
CA ALA A 263 -12.19 9.16 -23.57
C ALA A 263 -12.84 10.41 -22.96
N ALA A 264 -14.10 10.28 -22.56
CA ALA A 264 -14.71 11.26 -21.69
C ALA A 264 -14.01 11.22 -20.32
N HIS A 265 -14.00 12.35 -19.61
CA HIS A 265 -13.33 12.41 -18.32
C HIS A 265 -14.17 13.22 -17.35
N GLY A 266 -14.48 12.65 -16.19
CA GLY A 266 -15.27 13.26 -15.14
C GLY A 266 -14.47 13.45 -13.85
N TYR A 267 -14.93 14.36 -13.02
CA TYR A 267 -14.38 14.57 -11.69
C TYR A 267 -15.16 13.79 -10.64
N CYS A 268 -14.42 13.22 -9.68
CA CYS A 268 -15.02 12.65 -8.48
C CYS A 268 -15.80 13.72 -7.71
N ILE A 269 -17.10 13.52 -7.57
CA ILE A 269 -18.03 14.46 -6.93
C ILE A 269 -17.76 14.59 -5.44
N TRP A 270 -17.39 13.49 -4.77
CA TRP A 270 -17.01 13.54 -3.36
C TRP A 270 -15.78 14.44 -3.12
N HIS A 271 -14.69 14.24 -3.87
CA HIS A 271 -13.49 15.07 -3.80
C HIS A 271 -13.79 16.54 -4.13
N LEU A 272 -14.62 16.78 -5.15
CA LEU A 272 -15.04 18.12 -5.51
C LEU A 272 -15.87 18.78 -4.40
N SER A 273 -16.74 18.02 -3.73
CA SER A 273 -17.49 18.50 -2.57
C SER A 273 -16.56 18.88 -1.40
N GLN A 274 -15.44 18.16 -1.19
CA GLN A 274 -14.47 18.54 -0.17
C GLN A 274 -13.76 19.86 -0.53
N ASN A 275 -13.47 20.09 -1.81
CA ASN A 275 -12.93 21.37 -2.28
C ASN A 275 -13.95 22.52 -2.09
N VAL A 276 -15.23 22.26 -2.35
CA VAL A 276 -16.35 23.18 -2.10
C VAL A 276 -16.40 23.58 -0.61
N LYS A 277 -16.20 22.63 0.33
CA LYS A 277 -16.09 22.94 1.78
C LYS A 277 -14.98 23.94 2.10
N GLY A 278 -13.91 23.99 1.30
CA GLY A 278 -12.80 24.93 1.48
C GLY A 278 -13.17 26.38 1.21
N HIS A 279 -14.26 26.62 0.48
CA HIS A 279 -14.69 27.94 0.00
C HIS A 279 -15.86 28.52 0.79
N VAL A 280 -16.17 27.96 1.96
CA VAL A 280 -17.23 28.45 2.85
C VAL A 280 -16.76 28.43 4.30
N ARG A 281 -17.13 29.44 5.09
CA ARG A 281 -16.72 29.57 6.50
C ARG A 281 -17.56 28.71 7.44
N ASN A 282 -18.89 28.77 7.30
CA ASN A 282 -19.87 28.06 8.14
C ASN A 282 -20.73 27.11 7.29
N ASN A 283 -21.40 26.14 7.92
CA ASN A 283 -22.28 25.16 7.26
C ASN A 283 -21.59 24.41 6.11
N ARG A 284 -20.33 24.03 6.32
CA ARG A 284 -19.46 23.42 5.29
C ARG A 284 -20.07 22.13 4.75
N ASP A 285 -20.57 21.27 5.63
CA ASP A 285 -21.18 19.99 5.22
C ASP A 285 -22.50 20.20 4.48
N THR A 286 -23.33 21.15 4.91
CA THR A 286 -24.56 21.50 4.19
C THR A 286 -24.27 22.07 2.80
N CYS A 287 -23.22 22.88 2.66
CA CYS A 287 -22.77 23.40 1.37
C CYS A 287 -22.33 22.25 0.45
N ALA A 288 -21.50 21.34 0.94
CA ALA A 288 -21.07 20.16 0.19
C ALA A 288 -22.26 19.28 -0.24
N PHE A 289 -23.21 19.03 0.66
CA PHE A 289 -24.41 18.26 0.36
C PHE A 289 -25.27 18.92 -0.73
N LYS A 290 -25.53 20.24 -0.62
CA LYS A 290 -26.29 20.99 -1.62
C LYS A 290 -25.59 21.02 -2.98
N PHE A 291 -24.26 21.08 -2.99
CA PHE A 291 -23.47 20.93 -4.21
C PHE A 291 -23.65 19.54 -4.84
N MET A 292 -23.60 18.47 -4.03
CA MET A 292 -23.81 17.11 -4.52
C MET A 292 -25.22 16.92 -5.11
N GLU A 293 -26.25 17.51 -4.50
CA GLU A 293 -27.60 17.54 -5.09
C GLU A 293 -27.61 18.18 -6.48
N CYS A 294 -26.90 19.31 -6.66
CA CYS A 294 -26.75 19.93 -7.98
C CYS A 294 -26.05 18.97 -8.95
N ALA A 295 -24.93 18.38 -8.54
CA ALA A 295 -24.14 17.48 -9.39
C ALA A 295 -24.92 16.22 -9.83
N HIS A 296 -25.83 15.73 -9.00
CA HIS A 296 -26.62 14.53 -9.25
C HIS A 296 -27.93 14.78 -10.02
N ALA A 297 -28.29 16.04 -10.30
CA ALA A 297 -29.50 16.39 -11.05
C ALA A 297 -29.59 15.62 -12.38
N TYR A 298 -30.75 15.04 -12.65
CA TYR A 298 -30.96 14.18 -13.82
C TYR A 298 -31.23 14.98 -15.09
N THR A 299 -31.80 16.18 -14.95
CA THR A 299 -32.14 17.06 -16.07
C THR A 299 -31.44 18.41 -15.96
N GLU A 300 -31.20 19.06 -17.09
CA GLU A 300 -30.62 20.41 -17.10
C GLU A 300 -31.49 21.42 -16.38
N ALA A 301 -32.83 21.32 -16.52
CA ALA A 301 -33.77 22.20 -15.83
C ALA A 301 -33.66 22.06 -14.30
N GLU A 302 -33.58 20.82 -13.80
CA GLU A 302 -33.36 20.54 -12.38
C GLU A 302 -32.00 21.09 -11.92
N PHE A 303 -30.93 20.85 -12.69
CA PHE A 303 -29.60 21.37 -12.39
C PHE A 303 -29.62 22.89 -12.26
N LEU A 304 -30.17 23.60 -13.25
CA LEU A 304 -30.22 25.07 -13.25
C LEU A 304 -30.99 25.59 -12.04
N ASN A 305 -32.12 24.98 -11.69
CA ASN A 305 -32.90 25.35 -10.52
C ASN A 305 -32.09 25.17 -9.22
N LEU A 306 -31.49 23.99 -9.01
CA LEU A 306 -30.69 23.68 -7.83
C LEU A 306 -29.44 24.56 -7.75
N TYR A 307 -28.74 24.75 -8.87
CA TYR A 307 -27.49 25.49 -8.93
C TYR A 307 -27.69 27.00 -8.80
N ASN A 308 -28.82 27.55 -9.28
CA ASN A 308 -29.19 28.94 -9.01
C ASN A 308 -29.51 29.15 -7.52
N ALA A 309 -30.24 28.22 -6.89
CA ALA A 309 -30.46 28.26 -5.44
C ALA A 309 -29.14 28.15 -4.66
N PHE A 310 -28.21 27.30 -5.12
CA PHE A 310 -26.87 27.18 -4.57
C PHE A 310 -26.07 28.48 -4.71
N ARG A 311 -26.07 29.12 -5.88
CA ARG A 311 -25.41 30.42 -6.15
C ARG A 311 -25.91 31.52 -5.21
N MET A 312 -27.22 31.62 -5.00
CA MET A 312 -27.79 32.61 -4.08
C MET A 312 -27.33 32.39 -2.63
N ARG A 313 -27.25 31.12 -2.19
CA ARG A 313 -26.88 30.77 -0.82
C ARG A 313 -25.36 30.81 -0.57
N TYR A 314 -24.56 30.45 -1.57
CA TYR A 314 -23.11 30.27 -1.47
C TYR A 314 -22.36 30.96 -2.63
N PRO A 315 -22.50 32.28 -2.82
CA PRO A 315 -22.03 32.98 -4.01
C PRO A 315 -20.51 32.84 -4.26
N ARG A 316 -19.69 32.91 -3.20
CA ARG A 316 -18.23 32.73 -3.31
C ARG A 316 -17.83 31.32 -3.71
N THR A 317 -18.57 30.33 -3.24
CA THR A 317 -18.32 28.93 -3.56
C THR A 317 -18.74 28.62 -4.99
N ALA A 318 -19.86 29.18 -5.44
CA ALA A 318 -20.28 29.09 -6.83
C ALA A 318 -19.31 29.81 -7.78
N GLU A 319 -18.81 31.00 -7.40
CA GLU A 319 -17.77 31.69 -8.18
C GLU A 319 -16.51 30.83 -8.37
N TYR A 320 -16.09 30.09 -7.34
CA TYR A 320 -15.00 29.12 -7.45
C TYR A 320 -15.33 27.99 -8.44
N LEU A 321 -16.55 27.43 -8.38
CA LEU A 321 -16.97 26.37 -9.29
C LEU A 321 -17.02 26.89 -10.74
N ASP A 322 -17.70 28.01 -10.97
CA ASP A 322 -17.87 28.65 -12.28
C ASP A 322 -16.52 28.98 -12.95
N LYS A 323 -15.51 29.39 -12.16
CA LYS A 323 -14.18 29.73 -12.68
C LYS A 323 -13.26 28.52 -12.87
N SER A 324 -13.47 27.43 -12.13
CA SER A 324 -12.48 26.36 -12.03
C SER A 324 -12.96 25.00 -12.47
N VAL A 325 -14.27 24.79 -12.69
CA VAL A 325 -14.87 23.50 -13.01
C VAL A 325 -15.81 23.66 -14.20
N GLU A 326 -15.52 22.93 -15.26
CA GLU A 326 -16.48 22.80 -16.36
C GLU A 326 -17.68 21.96 -15.91
N GLU A 327 -18.91 22.44 -16.16
CA GLU A 327 -20.14 21.76 -15.71
C GLU A 327 -20.23 20.33 -16.23
N ARG A 328 -19.84 20.08 -17.50
CA ARG A 328 -19.76 18.75 -18.11
C ARG A 328 -18.85 17.76 -17.36
N LYS A 329 -17.94 18.23 -16.51
CA LYS A 329 -17.03 17.38 -15.71
C LYS A 329 -17.65 16.97 -14.35
N MET A 330 -18.66 17.69 -13.87
CA MET A 330 -19.25 17.48 -12.54
C MET A 330 -20.74 17.12 -12.58
N ALA A 331 -21.52 17.74 -13.45
CA ALA A 331 -22.97 17.57 -13.50
C ALA A 331 -23.33 16.30 -14.27
N ARG A 332 -24.25 15.51 -13.72
CA ARG A 332 -24.78 14.30 -14.38
C ARG A 332 -25.44 14.62 -15.71
N CYS A 333 -26.33 15.60 -15.73
CA CYS A 333 -27.09 15.99 -16.92
C CYS A 333 -26.24 16.51 -18.09
N TYR A 334 -25.05 17.07 -17.83
CA TYR A 334 -24.17 17.64 -18.87
C TYR A 334 -23.01 16.73 -19.29
N PHE A 335 -22.89 15.54 -18.71
CA PHE A 335 -21.76 14.66 -19.00
C PHE A 335 -22.03 13.84 -20.26
N GLU A 336 -21.15 13.96 -21.25
CA GLU A 336 -21.34 13.42 -22.61
C GLU A 336 -21.11 11.90 -22.76
N GLY A 337 -20.76 11.18 -21.68
CA GLY A 337 -20.49 9.73 -21.72
C GLY A 337 -21.22 8.92 -20.64
N ASP A 338 -21.07 7.59 -20.69
CA ASP A 338 -21.76 6.71 -19.76
C ASP A 338 -20.94 6.50 -18.48
N ARG A 339 -21.30 7.23 -17.41
CA ARG A 339 -20.69 7.02 -16.08
C ARG A 339 -21.28 5.85 -15.30
N TYR A 340 -22.41 5.26 -15.73
CA TYR A 340 -23.06 4.12 -15.05
C TYR A 340 -23.24 4.31 -13.52
N ASN A 341 -23.59 5.53 -13.09
CA ASN A 341 -23.68 5.96 -11.68
C ASN A 341 -22.35 5.98 -10.90
N VAL A 342 -21.22 5.83 -11.57
CA VAL A 342 -19.88 5.97 -10.99
C VAL A 342 -19.48 7.44 -11.03
N ASP A 343 -19.64 8.11 -9.90
CA ASP A 343 -19.35 9.54 -9.73
C ASP A 343 -18.40 9.82 -8.54
N THR A 344 -17.99 8.78 -7.82
CA THR A 344 -17.00 8.84 -6.74
C THR A 344 -15.83 7.90 -6.99
N THR A 345 -14.69 8.22 -6.39
CA THR A 345 -13.50 7.35 -6.33
C THR A 345 -13.52 6.47 -5.08
N ASN A 346 -14.69 6.14 -4.51
CA ASN A 346 -14.80 5.34 -3.29
C ASN A 346 -14.11 3.97 -3.44
N SER A 347 -14.13 3.41 -4.65
CA SER A 347 -13.39 2.19 -5.01
C SER A 347 -11.90 2.31 -4.71
N MET A 348 -11.34 3.49 -4.94
CA MET A 348 -9.92 3.77 -4.69
C MET A 348 -9.62 3.96 -3.22
N GLU A 349 -10.49 4.66 -2.48
CA GLU A 349 -10.34 4.83 -1.04
C GLU A 349 -10.44 3.48 -0.31
N SER A 350 -11.41 2.65 -0.69
CA SER A 350 -11.58 1.29 -0.17
C SER A 350 -10.36 0.43 -0.46
N PHE A 351 -9.91 0.38 -1.72
CA PHE A 351 -8.73 -0.40 -2.10
C PHE A 351 -7.47 0.10 -1.38
N ASN A 352 -7.27 1.41 -1.29
CA ASN A 352 -6.18 2.02 -0.55
C ASN A 352 -6.19 1.65 0.95
N GLY A 353 -7.39 1.51 1.53
CA GLY A 353 -7.59 0.96 2.87
C GLY A 353 -7.11 -0.48 2.98
N VAL A 354 -7.51 -1.34 2.04
CA VAL A 354 -7.11 -2.76 1.97
C VAL A 354 -5.60 -2.94 1.89
N ILE A 355 -4.90 -2.10 1.11
CA ILE A 355 -3.44 -2.18 0.93
C ILE A 355 -2.66 -1.30 1.92
N SER A 356 -3.31 -0.66 2.89
CA SER A 356 -2.69 0.37 3.73
C SER A 356 -1.47 -0.13 4.51
N ASP A 357 -1.51 -1.37 5.01
CA ASP A 357 -0.39 -2.04 5.66
C ASP A 357 0.61 -2.63 4.65
N ALA A 358 0.12 -3.15 3.53
CA ALA A 358 0.96 -3.68 2.46
C ALA A 358 1.93 -2.62 1.89
N ARG A 359 1.52 -1.34 1.86
CA ARG A 359 2.37 -0.21 1.44
C ARG A 359 3.56 0.07 2.35
N LYS A 360 3.59 -0.50 3.56
CA LYS A 360 4.75 -0.44 4.48
C LYS A 360 5.78 -1.52 4.17
N LEU A 361 5.42 -2.52 3.36
CA LEU A 361 6.29 -3.62 2.97
C LEU A 361 7.25 -3.20 1.85
N ASN A 362 8.26 -4.05 1.65
CA ASN A 362 9.08 -3.98 0.44
C ASN A 362 8.22 -4.30 -0.80
N ILE A 363 8.69 -3.90 -1.97
CA ILE A 363 7.88 -3.94 -3.21
C ILE A 363 7.36 -5.35 -3.52
N LEU A 364 8.20 -6.39 -3.44
CA LEU A 364 7.75 -7.75 -3.81
C LEU A 364 6.68 -8.31 -2.85
N PRO A 365 6.88 -8.29 -1.52
CA PRO A 365 5.80 -8.66 -0.59
C PRO A 365 4.53 -7.83 -0.74
N MET A 366 4.64 -6.55 -1.12
CA MET A 366 3.47 -5.71 -1.41
C MET A 366 2.72 -6.21 -2.66
N PHE A 367 3.44 -6.55 -3.74
CA PHE A 367 2.82 -7.11 -4.94
C PHE A 367 2.21 -8.48 -4.70
N ASP A 368 2.87 -9.35 -3.94
CA ASP A 368 2.30 -10.63 -3.52
C ASP A 368 0.98 -10.43 -2.76
N PHE A 369 0.93 -9.43 -1.87
CA PHE A 369 -0.30 -9.09 -1.16
C PHE A 369 -1.40 -8.62 -2.13
N ILE A 370 -1.08 -7.71 -3.06
CA ILE A 370 -2.03 -7.17 -4.04
C ILE A 370 -2.57 -8.30 -4.93
N ILE A 371 -1.69 -9.11 -5.53
CA ILE A 371 -2.05 -10.20 -6.44
C ILE A 371 -2.88 -11.25 -5.71
N ARG A 372 -2.49 -11.62 -4.48
CA ARG A 372 -3.28 -12.54 -3.65
C ARG A 372 -4.67 -11.99 -3.34
N LYS A 373 -4.80 -10.69 -3.05
CA LYS A 373 -6.09 -10.06 -2.78
C LYS A 373 -6.99 -10.02 -4.01
N MET A 374 -6.42 -9.72 -5.18
CA MET A 374 -7.16 -9.81 -6.45
C MET A 374 -7.63 -11.25 -6.71
N ALA A 375 -6.75 -12.24 -6.55
CA ALA A 375 -7.11 -13.64 -6.74
C ALA A 375 -8.21 -14.11 -5.75
N GLU A 376 -8.14 -13.66 -4.50
CA GLU A 376 -9.17 -13.90 -3.48
C GLU A 376 -10.53 -13.35 -3.93
N TRP A 377 -10.60 -12.08 -4.32
CA TRP A 377 -11.84 -11.45 -4.77
C TRP A 377 -12.39 -12.06 -6.05
N PHE A 378 -11.55 -12.28 -7.05
CA PHE A 378 -11.98 -12.89 -8.31
C PHE A 378 -12.52 -14.30 -8.08
N ASN A 379 -11.93 -15.08 -7.18
CA ASN A 379 -12.45 -16.40 -6.84
C ASN A 379 -13.74 -16.36 -6.03
N ILE A 380 -13.94 -15.35 -5.16
CA ILE A 380 -15.22 -15.13 -4.48
C ILE A 380 -16.31 -14.86 -5.51
N HIS A 381 -16.12 -13.84 -6.36
CA HIS A 381 -17.12 -13.47 -7.37
C HIS A 381 -17.41 -14.58 -8.37
N ARG A 382 -16.39 -15.38 -8.75
CA ARG A 382 -16.58 -16.57 -9.59
C ARG A 382 -17.48 -17.61 -8.92
N LYS A 383 -17.33 -17.84 -7.61
CA LYS A 383 -18.18 -18.77 -6.85
C LYS A 383 -19.59 -18.23 -6.72
N ASP A 384 -19.74 -16.95 -6.36
CA ASP A 384 -21.04 -16.29 -6.25
C ASP A 384 -21.79 -16.38 -7.58
N THR A 385 -21.10 -16.14 -8.70
CA THR A 385 -21.67 -16.26 -10.05
C THR A 385 -22.10 -17.69 -10.38
N ALA A 386 -21.35 -18.71 -9.94
CA ALA A 386 -21.70 -20.10 -10.18
C ALA A 386 -22.94 -20.56 -9.39
N GLU A 387 -23.32 -19.84 -8.34
CA GLU A 387 -24.53 -20.08 -7.55
C GLU A 387 -25.77 -19.39 -8.15
N ILE A 388 -25.61 -18.46 -9.10
CA ILE A 388 -26.72 -17.75 -9.74
C ILE A 388 -27.51 -18.73 -10.62
N PRO A 389 -28.85 -18.83 -10.44
CA PRO A 389 -29.69 -19.66 -11.29
C PRO A 389 -29.59 -19.25 -12.77
N PRO A 390 -29.45 -20.20 -13.72
CA PRO A 390 -29.40 -19.90 -15.15
C PRO A 390 -30.64 -19.18 -15.71
N ALA A 391 -31.74 -19.15 -14.94
CA ALA A 391 -32.97 -18.46 -15.30
C ALA A 391 -32.87 -16.93 -15.14
N LEU A 392 -31.96 -16.44 -14.28
CA LEU A 392 -31.71 -15.01 -14.13
C LEU A 392 -30.90 -14.52 -15.34
N LYS A 393 -31.38 -13.44 -15.97
CA LYS A 393 -30.77 -12.89 -17.19
C LYS A 393 -29.92 -11.66 -16.90
N LEU A 394 -30.15 -11.01 -15.76
CA LEU A 394 -29.43 -9.82 -15.33
C LEU A 394 -28.55 -10.15 -14.12
N VAL A 395 -27.58 -9.29 -13.86
CA VAL A 395 -26.77 -9.39 -12.65
C VAL A 395 -27.63 -9.14 -11.40
N PRO A 396 -27.29 -9.74 -10.24
CA PRO A 396 -28.12 -9.71 -9.03
C PRO A 396 -28.62 -8.32 -8.61
N ILE A 397 -27.76 -7.29 -8.68
CA ILE A 397 -28.16 -5.94 -8.30
C ILE A 397 -29.22 -5.36 -9.24
N VAL A 398 -29.14 -5.66 -10.53
CA VAL A 398 -30.09 -5.17 -11.54
C VAL A 398 -31.40 -5.93 -11.43
N GLU A 399 -31.39 -7.25 -11.23
CA GLU A 399 -32.61 -8.04 -10.95
C GLU A 399 -33.35 -7.50 -9.72
N THR A 400 -32.59 -7.20 -8.65
CA THR A 400 -33.14 -6.65 -7.41
C THR A 400 -33.76 -5.27 -7.62
N GLU A 401 -33.07 -4.39 -8.34
CA GLU A 401 -33.55 -3.03 -8.62
C GLU A 401 -34.76 -3.04 -9.56
N MET A 402 -34.74 -3.88 -10.60
CA MET A 402 -35.88 -4.04 -11.50
C MET A 402 -37.10 -4.58 -10.77
N SER A 403 -36.93 -5.59 -9.91
CA SER A 403 -38.02 -6.15 -9.13
C SER A 403 -38.70 -5.11 -8.24
N LYS A 404 -37.91 -4.23 -7.59
CA LYS A 404 -38.44 -3.10 -6.80
C LYS A 404 -39.20 -2.12 -7.69
N ARG A 405 -38.60 -1.68 -8.79
CA ARG A 405 -39.20 -0.68 -9.68
C ARG A 405 -40.44 -1.19 -10.41
N CYS A 406 -40.53 -2.49 -10.71
CA CYS A 406 -41.73 -3.08 -11.29
C CYS A 406 -42.94 -2.95 -10.37
N VAL A 407 -42.74 -3.09 -9.05
CA VAL A 407 -43.79 -2.85 -8.06
C VAL A 407 -44.23 -1.38 -8.10
N ASP A 408 -43.26 -0.46 -8.05
CA ASP A 408 -43.55 0.99 -8.07
C ASP A 408 -44.23 1.44 -9.37
N ALA A 409 -43.80 0.90 -10.51
CA ALA A 409 -44.37 1.21 -11.82
C ALA A 409 -45.83 0.76 -11.94
N GLY A 410 -46.24 -0.29 -11.22
CA GLY A 410 -47.64 -0.70 -11.13
C GLY A 410 -48.57 0.34 -10.51
N PHE A 411 -48.02 1.33 -9.79
CA PHE A 411 -48.76 2.45 -9.20
C PHE A 411 -48.69 3.74 -10.02
N LEU A 412 -47.94 3.77 -11.13
CA LEU A 412 -47.84 4.93 -12.00
C LEU A 412 -48.90 4.84 -13.10
N SER A 413 -49.82 5.80 -13.11
CA SER A 413 -50.71 6.03 -14.26
C SER A 413 -49.95 6.81 -15.32
N VAL A 414 -49.82 6.26 -16.54
CA VAL A 414 -49.37 7.02 -17.70
C VAL A 414 -50.46 8.04 -18.02
N VAL A 415 -50.16 9.33 -17.82
CA VAL A 415 -51.07 10.45 -18.13
C VAL A 415 -50.80 10.94 -19.54
#